data_AF-A0A969BUI9-F1
#
_entry.id   AF-A0A969BUI9-F1
#
_cell.length_a   1.000
_cell.length_b   1.000
_cell.length_c   1.000
_cell.angle_alpha   90.00
_cell.angle_beta   90.00
_cell.angle_gamma   90.00
#
_symmetry.space_group_name_H-M   'P 1'
#
loop_
_entity.id
_entity.type
_entity.pdbx_description
1 polymer ?
#
loop_
_entity_poly.entity_id
_entity_poly.type
_entity_poly.pdbx_seq_one_letter_code
_entity_poly.pdbx_strand_id
1 'polypeptide(L)'
;MQHQVPSVSFSWRLPGNTRTTVTFSAETKGYDESQDRVIIVLGELQTPLDVGLDSETQALIQNLKGKWVRIPSEARLGPTLPLKYETLTGRIRYFYDADPRTKTSAGSRRL
;
A
#
# COMPACT_ATOMS: atom_id res chain seq x y z
N MET A 1 -12.64 18.21 9.19
CA MET A 1 -13.11 16.80 9.26
C MET A 1 -11.89 15.91 9.45
N GLN A 2 -11.91 14.96 10.38
CA GLN A 2 -10.75 14.09 10.62
C GLN A 2 -10.69 13.02 9.53
N HIS A 3 -9.64 13.01 8.72
CA HIS A 3 -9.46 12.09 7.59
C HIS A 3 -8.91 10.72 8.02
N GLN A 4 -9.49 10.08 9.02
CA GLN A 4 -8.93 8.85 9.59
C GLN A 4 -9.22 7.62 8.72
N VAL A 5 -8.20 6.79 8.48
CA VAL A 5 -8.31 5.47 7.85
C VAL A 5 -7.88 4.43 8.87
N PRO A 6 -8.80 3.71 9.53
CA PRO A 6 -8.43 2.72 10.55
C PRO A 6 -7.85 1.45 9.94
N SER A 7 -8.29 1.10 8.73
CA SER A 7 -7.80 -0.06 7.98
C SER A 7 -7.96 0.18 6.49
N VAL A 8 -7.16 -0.53 5.69
CA VAL A 8 -7.20 -0.49 4.24
C VAL A 8 -7.05 -1.89 3.68
N SER A 9 -7.90 -2.22 2.71
CA SER A 9 -7.85 -3.50 2.01
C SER A 9 -7.26 -3.34 0.63
N PHE A 10 -6.32 -4.20 0.28
CA PHE A 10 -5.74 -4.30 -1.06
C PHE A 10 -6.04 -5.66 -1.64
N SER A 11 -6.20 -5.70 -2.96
CA SER A 11 -6.36 -6.95 -3.66
C SER A 11 -5.50 -7.01 -4.91
N TRP A 12 -4.70 -8.07 -5.01
CA TRP A 12 -3.81 -8.29 -6.14
C TRP A 12 -4.28 -9.47 -6.97
N ARG A 13 -4.21 -9.30 -8.29
CA ARG A 13 -4.31 -10.40 -9.24
C ARG A 13 -2.92 -11.00 -9.43
N LEU A 14 -2.74 -12.23 -8.99
CA LEU A 14 -1.48 -12.96 -9.06
C LEU A 14 -1.27 -13.59 -10.44
N PRO A 15 -0.03 -13.97 -10.78
CA PRO A 15 0.22 -14.86 -11.91
C PRO A 15 -0.67 -16.11 -11.82
N GLY A 16 -1.24 -16.56 -12.93
CA GLY A 16 -2.15 -17.73 -12.93
C GLY A 16 -3.62 -17.44 -12.62
N ASN A 17 -4.05 -16.16 -12.68
CA ASN A 17 -5.46 -15.74 -12.53
C ASN A 17 -6.04 -15.90 -11.10
N THR A 18 -5.22 -16.20 -10.11
CA THR A 18 -5.60 -16.20 -8.70
C THR A 18 -5.69 -14.76 -8.17
N ARG A 19 -6.56 -14.52 -7.18
CA ARG A 19 -6.69 -13.22 -6.53
C ARG A 19 -6.46 -13.38 -5.04
N THR A 20 -5.64 -12.51 -4.47
CA THR A 20 -5.46 -12.41 -3.02
C THR A 20 -5.94 -11.06 -2.54
N THR A 21 -6.58 -11.04 -1.38
CA THR A 21 -7.10 -9.82 -0.75
C THR A 21 -6.62 -9.81 0.68
N VAL A 22 -6.04 -8.69 1.10
CA VAL A 22 -5.52 -8.53 2.45
C VAL A 22 -5.92 -7.18 3.02
N THR A 23 -6.01 -7.11 4.34
CA THR A 23 -6.31 -5.89 5.07
C THR A 23 -5.19 -5.57 6.04
N PHE A 24 -4.74 -4.33 6.05
CA PHE A 24 -3.81 -3.79 7.04
C PHE A 24 -4.52 -2.80 7.94
N SER A 25 -4.07 -2.69 9.19
CA SER A 25 -4.33 -1.46 9.94
C SER A 25 -3.63 -0.30 9.24
N ALA A 26 -4.16 0.91 9.38
CA ALA A 26 -3.58 2.09 8.76
C ALA A 26 -3.52 3.25 9.75
N GLU A 27 -2.48 4.05 9.62
CA GLU A 27 -2.36 5.32 10.33
C GLU A 27 -2.33 6.45 9.31
N THR A 28 -3.26 7.41 9.42
CA THR A 28 -3.28 8.56 8.54
C THR A 28 -2.22 9.58 8.93
N LYS A 29 -1.36 9.94 7.97
CA LYS A 29 -0.30 10.94 8.13
C LYS A 29 -0.59 12.25 7.42
N GLY A 30 -1.62 12.28 6.58
CA GLY A 30 -2.07 13.49 5.92
C GLY A 30 -3.02 13.24 4.77
N TYR A 31 -3.30 14.32 4.05
CA TYR A 31 -4.18 14.34 2.91
C TYR A 31 -3.58 15.26 1.84
N ASP A 32 -3.63 14.83 0.59
CA ASP A 32 -3.21 15.57 -0.59
C ASP A 32 -4.45 16.04 -1.33
N GLU A 33 -4.80 17.31 -1.13
CA GLU A 33 -6.00 17.92 -1.75
C GLU A 33 -5.89 17.99 -3.27
N SER A 34 -4.66 18.12 -3.81
CA SER A 34 -4.45 18.28 -5.25
C SER A 34 -4.78 17.02 -6.04
N GLN A 35 -4.68 15.85 -5.41
CA GLN A 35 -4.92 14.55 -6.03
C GLN A 35 -6.11 13.79 -5.41
N ASP A 36 -6.78 14.37 -4.41
CA ASP A 36 -7.80 13.68 -3.61
C ASP A 36 -7.28 12.33 -3.09
N ARG A 37 -6.13 12.38 -2.38
CA ARG A 37 -5.46 11.19 -1.84
C ARG A 37 -5.22 11.31 -0.35
N VAL A 38 -5.45 10.21 0.36
CA VAL A 38 -5.06 10.08 1.76
C VAL A 38 -3.68 9.44 1.83
N ILE A 39 -2.83 9.98 2.70
CA ILE A 39 -1.48 9.49 2.93
C ILE A 39 -1.50 8.71 4.22
N ILE A 40 -1.16 7.43 4.13
CA ILE A 40 -1.18 6.50 5.25
C ILE A 40 0.15 5.78 5.39
N VAL A 41 0.39 5.25 6.59
CA VAL A 41 1.39 4.22 6.85
C VAL A 41 0.67 2.92 7.17
N LEU A 42 1.10 1.83 6.54
CA LEU A 42 0.55 0.51 6.80
C LEU A 42 1.05 -0.02 8.14
N GLY A 43 0.14 -0.51 8.97
CA GLY A 43 0.44 -1.16 10.23
C GLY A 43 0.47 -2.68 10.10
N GLU A 44 -0.09 -3.36 11.09
CA GLU A 44 -0.15 -4.82 11.13
C GLU A 44 -1.10 -5.38 10.07
N LEU A 45 -0.76 -6.56 9.56
CA LEU A 45 -1.65 -7.35 8.74
C LEU A 45 -2.80 -7.89 9.62
N GLN A 46 -4.03 -7.60 9.25
CA GLN A 46 -5.25 -7.98 10.01
C GLN A 46 -5.91 -9.25 9.47
N THR A 47 -5.63 -9.61 8.21
CA THR A 47 -6.17 -10.82 7.57
C THR A 47 -5.12 -11.92 7.51
N PRO A 48 -5.46 -13.17 7.84
CA PRO A 48 -4.54 -14.29 7.61
C PRO A 48 -4.25 -14.43 6.11
N LEU A 49 -3.00 -14.74 5.77
CA LEU A 49 -2.62 -15.05 4.39
C LEU A 49 -3.13 -16.44 4.02
N ASP A 50 -3.57 -16.58 2.78
CA ASP A 50 -3.99 -17.86 2.22
C ASP A 50 -2.79 -18.81 2.14
N VAL A 51 -2.97 -20.03 2.66
CA VAL A 51 -1.97 -21.11 2.66
C VAL A 51 -1.61 -21.57 1.25
N GLY A 52 -2.46 -21.31 0.25
CA GLY A 52 -2.21 -21.56 -1.17
C GLY A 52 -1.33 -20.51 -1.84
N LEU A 53 -0.98 -19.42 -1.17
CA LEU A 53 -0.02 -18.44 -1.68
C LEU A 53 1.40 -19.00 -1.58
N ASP A 54 2.18 -18.79 -2.64
CA ASP A 54 3.60 -19.08 -2.61
C ASP A 54 4.32 -18.24 -1.55
N SER A 55 5.41 -18.77 -1.00
CA SER A 55 6.14 -18.13 0.10
C SER A 55 6.75 -16.78 -0.28
N GLU A 56 7.09 -16.55 -1.54
CA GLU A 56 7.63 -15.28 -2.02
C GLU A 56 6.55 -14.19 -1.96
N THR A 57 5.36 -14.45 -2.51
CA THR A 57 4.22 -13.54 -2.45
C THR A 57 3.81 -13.26 -1.00
N GLN A 58 3.82 -14.27 -0.13
CA GLN A 58 3.54 -14.06 1.30
C GLN A 58 4.56 -13.11 1.94
N ALA A 59 5.85 -13.31 1.68
CA ALA A 59 6.91 -12.44 2.20
C ALA A 59 6.79 -11.01 1.67
N LEU A 60 6.48 -10.83 0.38
CA LEU A 60 6.25 -9.51 -0.22
C LEU A 60 5.11 -8.76 0.47
N ILE A 61 3.99 -9.44 0.75
CA ILE A 61 2.84 -8.85 1.45
C ILE A 61 3.23 -8.49 2.90
N GLN A 62 3.89 -9.38 3.62
CA GLN A 62 4.32 -9.11 5.00
C GLN A 62 5.27 -7.90 5.09
N ASN A 63 6.15 -7.74 4.10
CA ASN A 63 7.08 -6.63 3.99
C ASN A 63 6.42 -5.28 3.67
N LEU A 64 5.10 -5.23 3.42
CA LEU A 64 4.37 -3.97 3.25
C LEU A 64 4.11 -3.25 4.58
N LYS A 65 4.23 -3.95 5.71
CA LYS A 65 4.14 -3.33 7.04
C LYS A 65 5.14 -2.18 7.15
N GLY A 66 4.69 -1.04 7.65
CA GLY A 66 5.47 0.18 7.80
C GLY A 66 5.65 1.00 6.52
N LYS A 67 5.22 0.51 5.36
CA LYS A 67 5.31 1.27 4.10
C LYS A 67 4.30 2.41 4.09
N TRP A 68 4.70 3.51 3.46
CA TRP A 68 3.84 4.64 3.15
C TRP A 68 3.08 4.38 1.86
N VAL A 69 1.84 4.86 1.80
CA VAL A 69 0.96 4.72 0.62
C VAL A 69 0.12 5.96 0.43
N ARG A 70 -0.11 6.33 -0.83
CA ARG A 70 -1.14 7.29 -1.24
C ARG A 70 -2.34 6.51 -1.76
N ILE A 71 -3.44 6.54 -1.03
CA ILE A 71 -4.68 5.86 -1.43
C ILE A 71 -5.75 6.87 -1.85
N PRO A 72 -6.65 6.48 -2.77
CA PRO A 72 -7.83 7.25 -3.06
C PRO A 72 -8.67 7.55 -1.82
N SER A 73 -9.32 8.71 -1.80
CA SER A 73 -10.03 9.19 -0.63
C SER A 73 -11.29 8.36 -0.33
N GLU A 74 -11.84 7.69 -1.33
CA GLU A 74 -12.91 6.71 -1.21
C GLU A 74 -12.50 5.43 -0.47
N ALA A 75 -11.20 5.12 -0.40
CA ALA A 75 -10.69 3.96 0.36
C ALA A 75 -11.04 4.02 1.85
N ARG A 76 -11.33 5.23 2.36
CA ARG A 76 -11.82 5.49 3.73
C ARG A 76 -13.17 4.82 4.01
N LEU A 77 -13.95 4.56 2.97
CA LEU A 77 -15.29 3.97 3.08
C LEU A 77 -15.26 2.44 3.11
N GLY A 78 -14.07 1.84 3.21
CA GLY A 78 -13.87 0.39 3.21
C GLY A 78 -13.84 -0.35 1.86
N PRO A 79 -13.79 0.29 0.66
CA PRO A 79 -13.64 -0.49 -0.56
C PRO A 79 -12.23 -1.11 -0.64
N THR A 80 -12.18 -2.34 -1.15
CA THR A 80 -10.91 -3.02 -1.44
C THR A 80 -10.26 -2.43 -2.69
N LEU A 81 -9.03 -1.94 -2.55
CA LEU A 81 -8.26 -1.34 -3.63
C LEU A 81 -7.65 -2.41 -4.54
N PRO A 82 -8.05 -2.50 -5.81
CA PRO A 82 -7.45 -3.43 -6.75
C PRO A 82 -6.09 -2.91 -7.20
N LEU A 83 -5.06 -3.74 -7.07
CA LEU A 83 -3.69 -3.43 -7.46
C LEU A 83 -3.13 -4.49 -8.40
N LYS A 84 -2.14 -4.08 -9.19
CA LYS A 84 -1.36 -4.97 -10.05
C LYS A 84 -0.30 -5.70 -9.22
N TYR A 85 0.00 -6.96 -9.53
CA TYR A 85 1.02 -7.75 -8.82
C TYR A 85 2.40 -7.06 -8.82
N GLU A 86 2.69 -6.30 -9.86
CA GLU A 86 3.90 -5.46 -10.01
C GLU A 86 4.08 -4.42 -8.90
N THR A 87 3.04 -4.10 -8.14
CA THR A 87 3.15 -3.24 -6.95
C THR A 87 3.78 -3.96 -5.76
N LEU A 88 3.64 -5.29 -5.65
CA LEU A 88 4.33 -6.10 -4.64
C LEU A 88 5.81 -6.27 -4.99
N THR A 89 6.13 -6.47 -6.27
CA THR A 89 7.52 -6.68 -6.73
C THR A 89 8.31 -5.38 -6.91
N GLY A 90 7.69 -4.22 -6.64
CA GLY A 90 8.32 -2.90 -6.78
C GLY A 90 8.48 -2.41 -8.23
N ARG A 91 8.05 -3.19 -9.23
CA ARG A 91 8.07 -2.77 -10.65
C ARG A 91 7.15 -1.58 -10.91
N ILE A 92 6.03 -1.49 -10.20
CA ILE A 92 5.17 -0.31 -10.14
C ILE A 92 5.27 0.27 -8.74
N ARG A 93 5.73 1.52 -8.63
CA ARG A 93 5.82 2.22 -7.35
C ARG A 93 4.43 2.54 -6.83
N TYR A 94 4.13 2.02 -5.65
CA TYR A 94 2.87 2.26 -4.93
C TYR A 94 3.07 2.31 -3.41
N PHE A 95 3.96 1.44 -2.91
CA PHE A 95 4.43 1.42 -1.52
C PHE A 95 5.80 2.11 -1.43
N TYR A 96 5.99 2.97 -0.43
CA TYR A 96 7.20 3.77 -0.25
C TYR A 96 7.84 3.50 1.12
N ASP A 97 9.17 3.52 1.18
CA ASP A 97 9.92 3.35 2.45
C ASP A 97 9.87 4.58 3.37
N ALA A 98 9.55 5.74 2.82
CA ALA A 98 9.51 7.01 3.53
C ALA A 98 8.33 7.86 3.06
N ASP A 99 8.08 8.97 3.76
CA ASP A 99 7.00 9.90 3.45
C ASP A 99 7.11 10.37 1.99
N PRO A 100 6.14 10.00 1.12
CA PRO A 100 6.25 10.26 -0.30
C PRO A 100 6.03 11.74 -0.65
N ARG A 101 5.60 12.58 0.32
CA ARG A 101 5.56 14.06 0.18
C ARG A 101 6.95 14.67 0.23
N THR A 102 7.86 14.04 0.95
CA THR A 102 9.25 14.48 0.97
C THR A 102 9.85 14.13 -0.38
N LYS A 103 10.21 15.16 -1.17
CA LYS A 103 11.05 14.93 -2.34
C LYS A 103 12.33 14.31 -1.81
N THR A 104 12.59 13.05 -2.14
CA THR A 104 13.91 12.47 -1.95
C THR A 104 14.90 13.33 -2.74
N SER A 105 15.61 14.22 -2.04
CA SER A 105 16.81 14.90 -2.51
C SER A 105 17.95 13.87 -2.65
N ALA A 106 17.75 12.81 -3.44
CA ALA A 106 18.81 11.90 -3.86
C ALA A 106 18.90 11.99 -5.39
N GLY A 107 19.56 13.05 -5.84
CA GLY A 107 19.67 13.37 -7.25
C GLY A 107 20.51 14.61 -7.55
N SER A 108 21.50 14.92 -6.70
CA SER A 108 22.59 15.82 -7.10
C SER A 108 23.92 15.15 -6.75
N ARG A 109 24.30 14.20 -7.60
CA ARG A 109 25.71 13.90 -7.86
C ARG A 109 25.84 13.80 -9.36
N ARG A 110 25.82 14.98 -10.02
CA ARG A 110 26.44 15.13 -11.34
C ARG A 110 27.95 15.02 -11.11
N LEU A 111 28.54 14.13 -11.92
CA LEU A 111 29.92 14.04 -12.41
C LEU A 111 30.98 14.81 -11.62
#